data_AF-A0A8J6CDI7-F1
#
_entry.id   AF-A0A8J6CDI7-F1
#
_cell.length_a   1.000
_cell.length_b   1.000
_cell.length_c   1.000
_cell.angle_alpha   90.00
_cell.angle_beta   90.00
_cell.angle_gamma   90.00
#
_symmetry.space_group_name_H-M   'P 1'
#
loop_
_entity.id
_entity.type
_entity.pdbx_description
1 polymer ?
#
loop_
_entity_poly.entity_id
_entity_poly.type
_entity_poly.pdbx_seq_one_letter_code
_entity_poly.pdbx_strand_id
1 'polypeptide(L)'
;MAVGASAITAVPPQRNFLGILGAKPLPKKGVTSVARARARGASTVPMRPSAASHWGVVGVMAILANAIGRLAPIAAEPFRYGGLAPLHWASYAATIAAFAYVEGYKAFQLKFSPLVVSRAFTLGPQGGRATALRSVLAPFYSMGLFHATRKRKVISWTISLAVIVIVGVVKRLPYPWRSIVDAGVVAGLTWGVTSIGWIYVKAIGGSLPNVSTELPPK
;
A
#
# COMPACT_ATOMS: atom_id res chain seq x y z
N MET A 1 -27.28 63.23 -32.09
CA MET A 1 -28.35 62.43 -31.48
C MET A 1 -27.69 61.17 -30.92
N ALA A 2 -27.38 61.12 -29.63
CA ALA A 2 -28.21 60.55 -28.54
C ALA A 2 -28.50 59.06 -28.79
N VAL A 3 -28.31 58.06 -27.92
CA VAL A 3 -27.99 57.89 -26.49
C VAL A 3 -27.67 56.38 -26.35
N GLY A 4 -26.82 55.94 -25.41
CA GLY A 4 -26.81 54.52 -25.03
C GLY A 4 -25.56 54.02 -24.30
N ALA A 5 -25.30 54.52 -23.09
CA ALA A 5 -24.39 53.91 -22.14
C ALA A 5 -25.11 52.83 -21.31
N SER A 6 -24.49 51.66 -21.11
CA SER A 6 -24.65 50.70 -19.98
C SER A 6 -24.06 49.35 -20.39
N ALA A 7 -23.40 48.54 -19.58
CA ALA A 7 -22.80 48.67 -18.26
C ALA A 7 -21.90 47.42 -18.13
N ILE A 8 -20.60 47.60 -17.87
CA ILE A 8 -19.71 46.50 -17.48
C ILE A 8 -20.08 46.17 -16.03
N THR A 9 -20.71 45.03 -15.80
CA THR A 9 -21.07 44.55 -14.46
C THR A 9 -19.81 44.24 -13.67
N ALA A 10 -19.40 45.17 -12.82
CA ALA A 10 -18.44 44.95 -11.76
C ALA A 10 -19.00 43.95 -10.74
N VAL A 11 -18.29 42.84 -10.53
CA VAL A 11 -18.55 41.91 -9.43
C VAL A 11 -18.15 42.61 -8.12
N PRO A 12 -19.06 42.81 -7.15
CA PRO A 12 -18.72 43.46 -5.90
C PRO A 12 -17.77 42.58 -5.06
N PRO A 13 -16.86 43.18 -4.28
CA PRO A 13 -15.95 42.44 -3.43
C PRO A 13 -16.73 41.66 -2.38
N GLN A 14 -16.46 40.36 -2.25
CA GLN A 14 -17.01 39.53 -1.18
C GLN A 14 -16.66 40.15 0.18
N ARG A 15 -17.67 40.77 0.81
CA ARG A 15 -17.61 41.15 2.22
C ARG A 15 -17.58 39.87 3.04
N ASN A 16 -16.43 39.60 3.65
CA ASN A 16 -16.25 38.56 4.65
C ASN A 16 -17.35 38.64 5.71
N PHE A 17 -18.21 37.62 5.77
CA PHE A 17 -19.31 37.46 6.72
C PHE A 17 -18.86 37.20 8.17
N LEU A 18 -17.57 37.43 8.48
CA LEU A 18 -16.91 37.12 9.75
C LEU A 18 -16.68 38.35 10.64
N GLY A 19 -17.42 39.44 10.39
CA GLY A 19 -17.31 40.68 11.18
C GLY A 19 -18.29 40.81 12.36
N ILE A 20 -19.20 39.85 12.58
CA ILE A 20 -20.32 39.99 13.54
C ILE A 20 -20.03 39.39 14.93
N LEU A 21 -18.94 38.65 15.10
CA LEU A 21 -18.51 38.16 16.41
C LEU A 21 -17.10 38.66 16.63
N GLY A 22 -16.89 39.52 17.64
CA GLY A 22 -15.61 40.11 18.03
C GLY A 22 -14.55 39.10 18.52
N ALA A 23 -14.35 38.00 17.79
CA ALA A 23 -13.31 37.03 18.03
C ALA A 23 -11.99 37.60 17.52
N LYS A 24 -11.08 37.91 18.45
CA LYS A 24 -9.66 38.19 18.14
C LYS A 24 -9.12 37.05 17.27
N PRO A 25 -8.37 37.33 16.18
CA PRO A 25 -7.73 36.29 15.41
C PRO A 25 -6.77 35.50 16.30
N LEU A 26 -6.96 34.18 16.36
CA LEU A 26 -6.09 33.28 17.12
C LEU A 26 -4.64 33.39 16.62
N PRO A 27 -3.64 33.42 17.52
CA PRO A 27 -2.24 33.48 17.13
C PRO A 27 -1.88 32.25 16.30
N LYS A 28 -1.38 32.46 15.06
CA LYS A 28 -0.82 31.42 14.19
C LYS A 28 0.48 30.84 14.78
N LYS A 29 0.39 30.10 15.88
CA LYS A 29 1.49 29.29 16.41
C LYS A 29 1.46 27.90 15.76
N GLY A 30 2.52 27.55 15.02
CA GLY A 30 2.96 26.15 14.92
C GLY A 30 2.86 25.43 13.57
N VAL A 31 2.21 25.96 12.53
CA VAL A 31 2.09 25.22 11.25
C VAL A 31 3.44 25.13 10.51
N THR A 32 4.31 26.12 10.67
CA THR A 32 5.62 26.16 10.01
C THR A 32 6.66 25.25 10.66
N SER A 33 6.56 24.92 11.95
CA SER A 33 7.56 24.06 12.60
C SER A 33 7.31 22.57 12.33
N VAL A 34 6.04 22.14 12.28
CA VAL A 34 5.68 20.74 12.00
C VAL A 34 5.96 20.38 10.54
N ALA A 35 5.63 21.27 9.59
CA ALA A 35 5.96 21.07 8.19
C ALA A 35 7.49 21.03 7.95
N ARG A 36 8.24 21.92 8.64
CA ARG A 36 9.71 21.98 8.55
C ARG A 36 10.40 20.82 9.29
N ALA A 37 9.81 20.30 10.37
CA ALA A 37 10.28 19.09 11.05
C ALA A 37 10.04 17.82 10.23
N ARG A 38 8.93 17.75 9.49
CA ARG A 38 8.64 16.66 8.54
C ARG A 38 9.62 16.63 7.36
N ALA A 39 10.08 17.81 6.91
CA ALA A 39 11.11 17.94 5.88
C ALA A 39 12.53 17.59 6.40
N ARG A 40 12.82 17.80 7.69
CA ARG A 40 14.13 17.49 8.31
C ARG A 40 14.39 16.00 8.58
N GLY A 41 13.40 15.13 8.35
CA GLY A 41 13.55 13.67 8.47
C GLY A 41 13.98 12.95 7.20
N ALA A 42 14.06 13.66 6.06
CA ALA A 42 14.61 13.12 4.83
C ALA A 42 16.15 13.15 4.91
N SER A 43 16.74 12.17 5.60
CA SER A 43 18.18 11.92 5.49
C SER A 43 18.50 11.64 4.01
N THR A 44 19.22 12.55 3.37
CA THR A 44 19.68 12.45 1.97
C THR A 44 20.83 11.47 1.78
N VAL A 45 21.15 10.67 2.81
CA VAL A 45 22.15 9.61 2.71
C VAL A 45 21.50 8.46 1.94
N PRO A 46 22.01 8.08 0.74
CA PRO A 46 21.51 6.91 0.05
C PRO A 46 21.66 5.71 0.97
N MET A 47 20.54 5.14 1.44
CA MET A 47 20.61 3.97 2.29
C MET A 47 21.07 2.80 1.43
N ARG A 48 22.23 2.24 1.79
CA ARG A 48 22.75 1.08 1.06
C ARG A 48 22.00 -0.16 1.55
N PRO A 49 21.40 -0.95 0.64
CA PRO A 49 20.70 -2.16 1.04
C PRO A 49 21.71 -3.16 1.62
N SER A 50 21.38 -3.75 2.77
CA SER A 50 22.16 -4.82 3.39
C SER A 50 21.69 -6.20 2.92
N ALA A 51 22.44 -7.26 3.21
CA ALA A 51 21.99 -8.63 2.97
C ALA A 51 20.64 -8.94 3.66
N ALA A 52 20.45 -8.43 4.89
CA ALA A 52 19.18 -8.57 5.61
C ALA A 52 18.03 -7.79 4.94
N SER A 53 18.32 -6.63 4.34
CA SER A 53 17.34 -5.86 3.57
C SER A 53 16.92 -6.59 2.29
N HIS A 54 17.87 -7.17 1.56
CA HIS A 54 17.59 -8.01 0.39
C HIS A 54 16.74 -9.21 0.78
N TRP A 55 17.15 -9.94 1.82
CA TRP A 55 16.41 -11.08 2.34
C TRP A 55 14.99 -10.70 2.76
N GLY A 56 14.81 -9.56 3.41
CA GLY A 56 13.49 -9.06 3.81
C GLY A 56 12.57 -8.81 2.63
N VAL A 57 13.05 -8.21 1.54
CA VAL A 57 12.21 -7.95 0.35
C VAL A 57 12.00 -9.22 -0.47
N VAL A 58 13.07 -9.94 -0.79
CA VAL A 58 13.02 -11.16 -1.60
C VAL A 58 12.20 -12.24 -0.91
N GLY A 59 12.32 -12.41 0.41
CA GLY A 59 11.52 -13.38 1.14
C GLY A 59 10.03 -13.04 1.15
N VAL A 60 9.65 -11.76 1.21
CA VAL A 60 8.24 -11.35 1.06
C VAL A 60 7.74 -11.69 -0.34
N MET A 61 8.52 -11.36 -1.38
CA MET A 61 8.17 -11.71 -2.76
C MET A 61 8.04 -13.22 -2.95
N ALA A 62 8.92 -14.02 -2.35
CA ALA A 62 8.89 -15.48 -2.41
C ALA A 62 7.63 -16.06 -1.74
N ILE A 63 7.21 -15.53 -0.59
CA ILE A 63 5.96 -15.94 0.08
C ILE A 63 4.75 -15.69 -0.83
N LEU A 64 4.69 -14.51 -1.46
CA LEU A 64 3.61 -14.15 -2.37
C LEU A 64 3.66 -14.99 -3.67
N ALA A 65 4.84 -15.20 -4.24
CA ALA A 65 5.04 -16.03 -5.43
C ALA A 65 4.62 -17.49 -5.18
N ASN A 66 4.95 -18.04 -4.02
CA ASN A 66 4.49 -19.38 -3.61
C ASN A 66 2.96 -19.44 -3.46
N ALA A 67 2.31 -18.39 -2.97
CA ALA A 67 0.85 -18.32 -2.93
C ALA A 67 0.27 -18.30 -4.35
N ILE A 68 0.83 -17.50 -5.26
CA ILE A 68 0.45 -17.45 -6.68
C ILE A 68 0.59 -18.84 -7.32
N GLY A 69 1.73 -19.51 -7.17
CA GLY A 69 1.99 -20.82 -7.77
C GLY A 69 0.99 -21.90 -7.33
N ARG A 70 0.44 -21.79 -6.12
CA ARG A 70 -0.60 -22.70 -5.62
C ARG A 70 -2.00 -22.37 -6.16
N LEU A 71 -2.32 -21.10 -6.36
CA LEU A 71 -3.65 -20.64 -6.77
C LEU A 71 -3.84 -20.56 -8.28
N ALA A 72 -2.78 -20.23 -9.02
CA ALA A 72 -2.77 -20.12 -10.48
C ALA A 72 -3.33 -21.36 -11.21
N PRO A 73 -2.97 -22.62 -10.86
CA PRO A 73 -3.54 -23.78 -11.54
C PRO A 73 -5.06 -23.90 -11.35
N ILE A 74 -5.59 -23.50 -10.19
CA ILE A 74 -7.02 -23.51 -9.88
C ILE A 74 -7.74 -22.39 -10.63
N ALA A 75 -7.15 -21.19 -10.64
CA ALA A 75 -7.64 -20.05 -11.40
C ALA A 75 -7.73 -20.35 -12.91
N ALA A 76 -6.85 -21.20 -13.43
CA ALA A 76 -6.80 -21.57 -14.84
C ALA A 76 -7.78 -22.70 -15.24
N GLU A 77 -8.47 -23.34 -14.29
CA GLU A 77 -9.46 -24.41 -14.55
C GLU A 77 -10.53 -24.04 -15.59
N PRO A 78 -11.17 -22.84 -15.54
CA PRO A 78 -12.03 -22.29 -16.58
C PRO A 78 -11.55 -22.50 -18.02
N PHE A 79 -10.25 -22.32 -18.28
CA PHE A 79 -9.68 -22.43 -19.61
C PHE A 79 -9.38 -23.87 -20.02
N ARG A 80 -9.25 -24.79 -19.04
CA ARG A 80 -8.94 -26.20 -19.27
C ARG A 80 -10.20 -27.03 -19.51
N TYR A 81 -11.22 -26.83 -18.70
CA TYR A 81 -12.45 -27.64 -18.75
C TYR A 81 -13.52 -27.03 -19.66
N GLY A 82 -13.43 -25.73 -19.97
CA GLY A 82 -14.42 -25.05 -20.81
C GLY A 82 -15.82 -25.05 -20.19
N GLY A 83 -16.84 -24.78 -21.02
CA GLY A 83 -18.24 -24.91 -20.63
C GLY A 83 -18.80 -23.81 -19.71
N LEU A 84 -18.10 -22.70 -19.54
CA LEU A 84 -18.58 -21.57 -18.73
C LEU A 84 -19.63 -20.75 -19.48
N ALA A 85 -20.79 -20.58 -18.87
CA ALA A 85 -21.80 -19.62 -19.34
C ALA A 85 -21.19 -18.20 -19.43
N PRO A 86 -21.65 -17.35 -20.38
CA PRO A 86 -21.12 -15.99 -20.56
C PRO A 86 -21.11 -15.13 -19.31
N LEU A 87 -22.11 -15.30 -18.43
CA LEU A 87 -22.17 -14.61 -17.14
C LEU A 87 -20.99 -14.96 -16.23
N HIS A 88 -20.55 -16.22 -16.20
CA HIS A 88 -19.40 -16.63 -15.40
C HIS A 88 -18.10 -16.02 -15.94
N TRP A 89 -17.96 -15.86 -17.26
CA TRP A 89 -16.83 -15.14 -17.85
C TRP A 89 -16.83 -13.66 -17.51
N ALA A 90 -18.01 -13.02 -17.53
CA ALA A 90 -18.16 -11.63 -17.09
C ALA A 90 -17.79 -11.48 -15.61
N SER A 91 -18.26 -12.38 -14.74
CA SER A 91 -17.86 -12.41 -13.33
C SER A 91 -16.35 -12.66 -13.16
N TYR A 92 -15.77 -13.58 -13.93
CA TYR A 92 -14.33 -13.86 -13.93
C TYR A 92 -13.51 -12.61 -14.23
N ALA A 93 -13.82 -11.92 -15.33
CA ALA A 93 -13.15 -10.69 -15.71
C ALA A 93 -13.37 -9.55 -14.70
N ALA A 94 -14.60 -9.40 -14.20
CA ALA A 94 -14.93 -8.37 -13.20
C ALA A 94 -14.18 -8.61 -11.88
N THR A 95 -14.09 -9.85 -11.41
CA THR A 95 -13.36 -10.19 -10.18
C THR A 95 -11.86 -9.95 -10.34
N ILE A 96 -11.26 -10.30 -11.49
CA ILE A 96 -9.86 -9.95 -11.80
C ILE A 96 -9.64 -8.44 -11.73
N ALA A 97 -10.48 -7.65 -12.41
CA ALA A 97 -10.34 -6.20 -12.42
C ALA A 97 -10.51 -5.59 -11.02
N ALA A 98 -11.51 -6.06 -10.27
CA ALA A 98 -11.77 -5.60 -8.91
C ALA A 98 -10.58 -5.88 -7.96
N PHE A 99 -10.03 -7.09 -7.99
CA PHE A 99 -8.90 -7.47 -7.13
C PHE A 99 -7.60 -6.83 -7.58
N ALA A 100 -7.35 -6.70 -8.88
CA ALA A 100 -6.21 -5.95 -9.40
C ALA A 100 -6.22 -4.49 -8.89
N TYR A 101 -7.39 -3.86 -8.86
CA TYR A 101 -7.51 -2.49 -8.38
C TYR A 101 -7.50 -2.36 -6.85
N VAL A 102 -8.33 -3.13 -6.14
CA VAL A 102 -8.48 -3.02 -4.68
C VAL A 102 -7.28 -3.62 -3.96
N GLU A 103 -6.92 -4.86 -4.28
CA GLU A 103 -5.79 -5.52 -3.64
C GLU A 103 -4.48 -5.08 -4.29
N GLY A 104 -4.34 -5.22 -5.60
CA GLY A 104 -3.10 -4.90 -6.31
C GLY A 104 -2.69 -3.44 -6.18
N TYR A 105 -3.54 -2.51 -6.60
CA TYR A 105 -3.20 -1.09 -6.60
C TYR A 105 -3.37 -0.44 -5.22
N LYS A 106 -4.57 -0.48 -4.60
CA LYS A 106 -4.81 0.25 -3.34
C LYS A 106 -4.13 -0.37 -2.13
N ALA A 107 -4.13 -1.70 -2.00
CA ALA A 107 -3.56 -2.37 -0.83
C ALA A 107 -2.06 -2.61 -0.99
N PHE A 108 -1.64 -3.28 -2.07
CA PHE A 108 -0.24 -3.59 -2.29
C PHE A 108 0.56 -2.36 -2.69
N GLN A 109 0.32 -1.81 -3.88
CA GLN A 109 1.20 -0.77 -4.45
C GLN A 109 1.25 0.52 -3.61
N LEU A 110 0.12 1.02 -3.13
CA LEU A 110 0.08 2.30 -2.41
C LEU A 110 0.45 2.21 -0.92
N LYS A 111 0.26 1.04 -0.27
CA LYS A 111 0.40 0.92 1.18
C LYS A 111 1.43 -0.13 1.59
N PHE A 112 1.27 -1.38 1.17
CA PHE A 112 2.09 -2.49 1.64
C PHE A 112 3.50 -2.48 1.03
N SER A 113 3.61 -2.36 -0.28
CA SER A 113 4.89 -2.38 -1.00
C SER A 113 5.88 -1.30 -0.55
N PRO A 114 5.50 -0.01 -0.44
CA PRO A 114 6.41 1.02 0.07
C PRO A 114 6.80 0.81 1.53
N LEU A 115 5.90 0.26 2.36
CA LEU A 115 6.20 -0.08 3.74
C LEU A 115 7.21 -1.23 3.84
N VAL A 116 7.01 -2.32 3.08
CA VAL A 116 7.90 -3.49 3.07
C VAL A 116 9.32 -3.07 2.73
N VAL A 117 9.47 -2.27 1.66
CA VAL A 117 10.78 -1.76 1.24
C VAL A 117 11.37 -0.82 2.29
N SER A 118 10.61 0.17 2.76
CA SER A 118 11.09 1.12 3.78
C SER A 118 11.54 0.41 5.06
N ARG A 119 10.77 -0.55 5.57
CA ARG A 119 11.14 -1.36 6.74
C ARG A 119 12.35 -2.24 6.47
N ALA A 120 12.44 -2.91 5.32
CA ALA A 120 13.60 -3.75 5.01
C ALA A 120 14.93 -2.96 5.01
N PHE A 121 14.92 -1.71 4.55
CA PHE A 121 16.12 -0.85 4.56
C PHE A 121 16.54 -0.42 5.98
N THR A 122 15.63 -0.47 6.97
CA THR A 122 16.01 -0.26 8.39
C THR A 122 16.86 -1.39 8.98
N LEU A 123 16.93 -2.56 8.33
CA LEU A 123 17.82 -3.64 8.76
C LEU A 123 19.28 -3.42 8.35
N GLY A 124 19.55 -2.39 7.54
CA GLY A 124 20.90 -2.05 7.11
C GLY A 124 21.72 -1.34 8.19
N PRO A 125 23.03 -1.15 7.96
CA PRO A 125 23.97 -0.56 8.92
C PRO A 125 23.54 0.80 9.49
N GLN A 126 22.71 1.53 8.74
CA GLN A 126 22.23 2.88 9.07
C GLN A 126 20.98 2.88 9.97
N GLY A 127 20.25 1.75 10.08
CA GLY A 127 18.99 1.64 10.82
C GLY A 127 19.12 1.22 12.28
N GLY A 128 20.35 1.09 12.79
CA GLY A 128 20.67 0.60 14.13
C GLY A 128 21.07 -0.87 14.14
N ARG A 129 21.40 -1.41 15.33
CA ARG A 129 21.89 -2.79 15.48
C ARG A 129 20.76 -3.78 15.15
N ALA A 130 20.76 -4.32 13.94
CA ALA A 130 19.85 -5.39 13.56
C ALA A 130 20.15 -6.62 14.44
N THR A 131 19.25 -6.91 15.39
CA THR A 131 19.32 -8.15 16.18
C THR A 131 19.29 -9.34 15.23
N ALA A 132 20.08 -10.38 15.48
CA ALA A 132 20.14 -11.59 14.63
C ALA A 132 18.73 -12.14 14.28
N LEU A 133 17.81 -12.11 15.25
CA LEU A 133 16.40 -12.51 15.06
C LEU A 133 15.68 -11.69 13.96
N ARG A 134 15.92 -10.38 13.88
CA ARG A 134 15.30 -9.50 12.87
C ARG A 134 15.87 -9.76 11.48
N SER A 135 17.14 -10.16 11.39
CA SER A 135 17.78 -10.52 10.13
C SER A 135 17.32 -11.88 9.62
N VAL A 136 17.17 -12.89 10.48
CA VAL A 136 16.65 -14.21 10.08
C VAL A 136 15.18 -14.12 9.66
N LEU A 137 14.36 -13.45 10.46
CA LEU A 137 12.93 -13.23 10.19
C LEU A 137 12.68 -11.91 9.43
N ALA A 138 13.63 -11.47 8.62
CA ALA A 138 13.53 -10.20 7.88
C ALA A 138 12.24 -10.09 7.04
N PRO A 139 11.75 -11.14 6.37
CA PRO A 139 10.51 -11.04 5.59
C PRO A 139 9.31 -10.66 6.47
N PHE A 140 9.15 -11.35 7.59
CA PHE A 140 8.07 -11.10 8.55
C PHE A 140 8.23 -9.77 9.28
N TYR A 141 9.48 -9.33 9.52
CA TYR A 141 9.78 -8.00 10.03
C TYR A 141 9.36 -6.89 9.06
N SER A 142 9.68 -7.05 7.77
CA SER A 142 9.35 -6.10 6.71
C SER A 142 7.84 -5.98 6.49
N MET A 143 7.08 -7.06 6.70
CA MET A 143 5.60 -7.03 6.71
C MET A 143 5.01 -6.26 7.90
N GLY A 144 5.78 -6.09 8.98
CA GLY A 144 5.34 -5.40 10.20
C GLY A 144 4.68 -6.32 11.25
N LEU A 145 4.93 -7.64 11.19
CA LEU A 145 4.32 -8.62 12.10
C LEU A 145 4.88 -8.55 13.53
N PHE A 146 6.16 -8.17 13.67
CA PHE A 146 6.81 -7.96 14.96
C PHE A 146 7.73 -6.75 14.90
N HIS A 147 8.09 -6.21 16.08
CA HIS A 147 8.85 -4.95 16.21
C HIS A 147 8.23 -3.78 15.41
N ALA A 148 6.91 -3.63 15.53
CA ALA A 148 6.14 -2.53 14.98
C ALA A 148 5.32 -1.86 16.10
N THR A 149 4.79 -0.66 15.85
CA THR A 149 3.86 0.00 16.79
C THR A 149 2.70 -0.93 17.17
N ARG A 150 2.12 -0.76 18.36
CA ARG A 150 0.99 -1.59 18.83
C ARG A 150 -0.16 -1.60 17.83
N LYS A 151 -0.50 -0.43 17.27
CA LYS A 151 -1.52 -0.28 16.23
C LYS A 151 -1.20 -1.10 14.99
N ARG A 152 0.03 -1.02 14.47
CA ARG A 152 0.45 -1.78 13.28
C ARG A 152 0.46 -3.29 13.51
N LYS A 153 0.91 -3.73 14.68
CA LYS A 153 0.94 -5.15 15.03
C LYS A 153 -0.49 -5.73 14.99
N VAL A 154 -1.45 -5.06 15.64
CA VAL A 154 -2.86 -5.49 15.62
C VAL A 154 -3.39 -5.55 14.18
N ILE A 155 -3.22 -4.48 13.39
CA ILE A 155 -3.68 -4.44 12.00
C ILE A 155 -3.09 -5.60 11.19
N SER A 156 -1.79 -5.86 11.32
CA SER A 156 -1.12 -6.91 10.54
C SER A 156 -1.65 -8.30 10.92
N TRP A 157 -1.81 -8.59 12.21
CA TRP A 157 -2.38 -9.85 12.67
C TRP A 157 -3.85 -10.02 12.28
N THR A 158 -4.66 -8.96 12.36
CA THR A 158 -6.06 -9.00 11.93
C THR A 158 -6.17 -9.28 10.43
N ILE A 159 -5.36 -8.62 9.59
CA ILE A 159 -5.36 -8.87 8.15
C ILE A 159 -4.91 -10.30 7.85
N SER A 160 -3.82 -10.77 8.49
CA SER A 160 -3.34 -12.14 8.29
C SER A 160 -4.40 -13.18 8.67
N LEU A 161 -5.09 -13.00 9.80
CA LEU A 161 -6.15 -13.90 10.24
C LEU A 161 -7.36 -13.85 9.29
N ALA A 162 -7.76 -12.65 8.85
CA ALA A 162 -8.86 -12.47 7.91
C ALA A 162 -8.58 -13.18 6.57
N VAL A 163 -7.36 -13.06 6.04
CA VAL A 163 -6.93 -13.75 4.81
C VAL A 163 -6.98 -15.28 4.99
N ILE A 164 -6.53 -15.81 6.14
CA ILE A 164 -6.60 -17.24 6.41
C ILE A 164 -8.06 -17.73 6.41
N VAL A 165 -8.95 -17.01 7.09
CA VAL A 165 -10.38 -17.36 7.19
C VAL A 165 -11.05 -17.29 5.82
N ILE A 166 -10.88 -16.20 5.07
CA ILE A 166 -11.54 -16.04 3.77
C ILE A 166 -11.04 -17.06 2.75
N VAL A 167 -9.74 -17.37 2.73
CA VAL A 167 -9.19 -18.44 1.87
C VAL A 167 -9.77 -19.81 2.28
N GLY A 168 -9.95 -20.05 3.59
CA GLY A 168 -10.62 -21.26 4.09
C GLY A 168 -12.06 -21.39 3.59
N VAL A 169 -12.79 -20.27 3.48
CA VAL A 169 -14.15 -20.22 2.93
C VAL A 169 -14.15 -20.42 1.41
N VAL A 170 -13.29 -19.71 0.67
CA VAL A 170 -13.18 -19.80 -0.79
C VAL A 170 -12.89 -21.22 -1.26
N LYS A 171 -12.07 -21.97 -0.50
CA LYS A 171 -11.78 -23.38 -0.79
C LYS A 171 -13.00 -24.31 -0.75
N ARG A 172 -14.10 -23.91 -0.10
CA ARG A 172 -15.34 -24.69 -0.03
C ARG A 172 -16.32 -24.34 -1.14
N LEU A 173 -16.02 -23.35 -1.97
CA LEU A 173 -16.89 -22.97 -3.07
C LEU A 173 -16.84 -24.04 -4.18
N PRO A 174 -17.99 -24.43 -4.76
CA PRO A 174 -18.00 -25.30 -5.91
C PRO A 174 -17.41 -24.60 -7.13
N TYR A 175 -16.97 -25.40 -8.10
CA TYR A 175 -16.67 -24.91 -9.44
C TYR A 175 -17.94 -24.27 -10.04
N PRO A 176 -17.88 -23.10 -10.70
CA PRO A 176 -16.68 -22.34 -11.12
C PRO A 176 -16.29 -21.17 -10.20
N TRP A 177 -17.04 -20.94 -9.12
CA TRP A 177 -16.90 -19.76 -8.26
C TRP A 177 -15.55 -19.68 -7.55
N ARG A 178 -15.01 -20.83 -7.12
CA ARG A 178 -13.67 -20.90 -6.54
C ARG A 178 -12.62 -20.38 -7.53
N SER A 179 -12.66 -20.86 -8.77
CA SER A 179 -11.68 -20.49 -9.80
C SER A 179 -11.80 -19.01 -10.19
N ILE A 180 -13.02 -18.44 -10.20
CA ILE A 180 -13.27 -17.00 -10.41
C ILE A 180 -12.62 -16.16 -9.31
N VAL A 181 -12.81 -16.53 -8.04
CA VAL A 181 -12.25 -15.77 -6.91
C VAL A 181 -10.72 -15.93 -6.86
N ASP A 182 -10.21 -17.16 -6.99
CA ASP A 182 -8.77 -17.44 -6.99
C ASP A 182 -8.05 -16.71 -8.14
N ALA A 183 -8.71 -16.51 -9.29
CA ALA A 183 -8.16 -15.70 -10.39
C ALA A 183 -7.98 -14.23 -10.00
N GLY A 184 -8.96 -13.65 -9.29
CA GLY A 184 -8.83 -12.31 -8.71
C GLY A 184 -7.66 -12.21 -7.74
N VAL A 185 -7.55 -13.15 -6.80
CA VAL A 185 -6.45 -13.21 -5.84
C VAL A 185 -5.09 -13.31 -6.55
N VAL A 186 -4.97 -14.19 -7.56
CA VAL A 186 -3.75 -14.34 -8.36
C VAL A 186 -3.38 -13.03 -9.04
N ALA A 187 -4.34 -12.33 -9.65
CA ALA A 187 -4.09 -11.03 -10.28
C ALA A 187 -3.62 -9.98 -9.27
N GLY A 188 -4.29 -9.87 -8.12
CA GLY A 188 -3.92 -8.94 -7.04
C GLY A 188 -2.53 -9.22 -6.47
N LEU A 189 -2.22 -10.49 -6.18
CA LEU A 189 -0.91 -10.91 -5.68
C LEU A 189 0.20 -10.68 -6.71
N THR A 190 -0.05 -10.97 -7.99
CA THR A 190 0.92 -10.74 -9.07
C THR A 190 1.25 -9.26 -9.20
N TRP A 191 0.23 -8.40 -9.18
CA TRP A 191 0.41 -6.95 -9.14
C TRP A 191 1.22 -6.53 -7.89
N GLY A 192 0.92 -7.13 -6.75
CA GLY A 192 1.64 -6.91 -5.50
C GLY A 192 3.13 -7.22 -5.62
N VAL A 193 3.50 -8.41 -6.08
CA VAL A 193 4.91 -8.82 -6.29
C VAL A 193 5.62 -7.86 -7.25
N THR A 194 5.00 -7.53 -8.38
CA THR A 194 5.56 -6.58 -9.36
C THR A 194 5.79 -5.20 -8.75
N SER A 195 4.82 -4.69 -7.98
CA SER A 195 4.93 -3.38 -7.33
C SER A 195 6.03 -3.34 -6.26
N ILE A 196 6.22 -4.43 -5.49
CA ILE A 196 7.31 -4.55 -4.51
C ILE A 196 8.65 -4.51 -5.23
N GLY A 197 8.82 -5.32 -6.28
CA GLY A 197 10.05 -5.36 -7.07
C GLY A 197 10.38 -4.00 -7.69
N TRP A 198 9.40 -3.32 -8.28
CA TRP A 198 9.58 -1.99 -8.86
C TRP A 198 10.03 -0.94 -7.84
N ILE A 199 9.36 -0.87 -6.69
CA ILE A 199 9.71 0.08 -5.62
C ILE A 199 11.09 -0.26 -5.04
N TYR A 200 11.42 -1.55 -4.94
CA TYR A 200 12.71 -2.00 -4.45
C TYR A 200 13.87 -1.59 -5.37
N VAL A 201 13.72 -1.79 -6.69
CA VAL A 201 14.72 -1.33 -7.67
C VAL A 201 14.93 0.18 -7.59
N LYS A 202 13.84 0.96 -7.47
CA LYS A 202 13.93 2.42 -7.25
C LYS A 202 14.63 2.79 -5.94
N ALA A 203 14.38 2.04 -4.86
CA ALA A 203 15.03 2.24 -3.57
C ALA A 203 16.54 1.98 -3.61
N ILE A 204 16.97 0.94 -4.34
CA ILE A 204 18.41 0.67 -4.58
C ILE A 204 19.03 1.84 -5.37
N GLY A 205 18.31 2.40 -6.34
CA GLY A 205 18.72 3.60 -7.09
C GLY A 205 18.69 4.91 -6.28
N GLY A 206 18.44 4.86 -4.96
CA GLY A 206 18.48 6.01 -4.06
C GLY A 206 17.13 6.68 -3.81
N SER A 207 16.05 6.24 -4.45
CA SER A 207 14.70 6.78 -4.25
C SER A 207 13.90 5.94 -3.26
N LEU A 208 14.15 6.15 -1.96
CA LEU A 208 13.40 5.47 -0.91
C LEU A 208 11.94 5.98 -0.82
N PRO A 209 10.97 5.09 -0.58
CA PRO A 209 9.60 5.51 -0.31
C PRO A 209 9.52 6.40 0.93
N ASN A 210 8.90 7.58 0.80
CA ASN A 210 8.64 8.47 1.94
C ASN A 210 7.40 7.99 2.73
N VAL A 211 7.54 6.84 3.38
CA VAL A 211 6.50 6.22 4.22
C VAL A 211 7.09 5.91 5.59
N SER A 212 6.32 6.21 6.64
CA SER A 212 6.70 5.91 8.02
C SER A 212 6.97 4.42 8.19
N THR A 213 8.11 4.08 8.79
CA THR A 213 8.53 2.70 9.04
C THR A 213 7.76 2.03 10.19
N GLU A 214 6.91 2.79 10.90
CA GLU A 214 6.07 2.32 12.02
C GLU A 214 6.85 1.51 13.08
N LEU A 215 8.06 1.96 13.39
CA LEU A 215 8.87 1.44 14.49
C LEU A 215 8.35 1.95 15.85
N PRO A 216 8.58 1.22 16.95
CA PRO A 216 8.25 1.70 18.29
C PRO A 216 9.01 3.00 18.61
N PRO A 217 8.43 3.94 19.39
CA PRO A 217 9.18 5.06 19.93
C PRO A 217 10.35 4.53 20.78
N LYS A 218 11.49 5.23 20.70
CA LYS A 218 12.67 4.95 21.53
C LYS A 218 12.44 5.40 22.97
#